data_AF-A0A519Z7C4-F1
#
_entry.id   AF-A0A519Z7C4-F1
#
_cell.length_a   1.000
_cell.length_b   1.000
_cell.length_c   1.000
_cell.angle_alpha   90.00
_cell.angle_beta   90.00
_cell.angle_gamma   90.00
#
_symmetry.space_group_name_H-M   'P 1'
#
loop_
_entity.id
_entity.type
_entity.pdbx_description
1 polymer ?
#
loop_
_entity_poly.entity_id
_entity_poly.type
_entity_poly.pdbx_seq_one_letter_code
_entity_poly.pdbx_strand_id
1 'polypeptide(L)' 'MQEFYEGLAEILEVPPAEINSSFDLTTHAWDSLAVVSTIALCDDCFNIMLSGQDLGKCQTVAEIEALIAAKRPA' A
#
# COMPACT_ATOMS: atom_id res chain seq x y z
N MET A 1 -10.10 -0.62 -4.26
CA MET A 1 -9.15 0.50 -4.10
C MET A 1 -9.54 1.43 -2.98
N GLN A 2 -10.82 1.81 -2.83
CA GLN A 2 -11.25 2.74 -1.77
C GLN A 2 -10.89 2.25 -0.36
N GLU A 3 -11.25 1.00 -0.01
CA GLU A 3 -10.89 0.38 1.27
C GLU A 3 -9.36 0.31 1.52
N PHE A 4 -8.59 0.03 0.46
CA PHE A 4 -7.13 0.01 0.53
C PHE A 4 -6.56 1.42 0.80
N TYR A 5 -7.08 2.46 0.15
CA TYR A 5 -6.62 3.83 0.41
C TYR A 5 -7.00 4.30 1.81
N GLU A 6 -8.18 3.92 2.31
CA GLU A 6 -8.59 4.22 3.69
C GLU A 6 -7.65 3.54 4.70
N GLY A 7 -7.41 2.23 4.56
CA GLY A 7 -6.50 1.52 5.45
C GLY A 7 -5.04 2.01 5.33
N LEU A 8 -4.59 2.34 4.12
CA LEU A 8 -3.25 2.91 3.92
C LEU A 8 -3.13 4.30 4.57
N ALA A 9 -4.17 5.13 4.47
CA ALA A 9 -4.22 6.43 5.13
C ALA A 9 -4.12 6.29 6.65
N GLU A 10 -4.82 5.30 7.24
CA GLU A 10 -4.71 4.98 8.67
C GLU A 10 -3.30 4.51 9.05
N ILE A 11 -2.67 3.64 8.25
CA ILE A 11 -1.30 3.16 8.49
C ILE A 11 -0.28 4.30 8.48
N LEU A 12 -0.44 5.24 7.55
CA LEU A 12 0.47 6.37 7.37
C LEU A 12 0.10 7.57 8.26
N GLU A 13 -0.98 7.45 9.05
CA GLU A 13 -1.53 8.51 9.88
C GLU A 13 -1.84 9.81 9.10
N VAL A 14 -2.31 9.67 7.86
CA VAL A 14 -2.69 10.79 6.97
C VAL A 14 -4.18 10.73 6.60
N PRO A 15 -4.76 11.83 6.09
CA PRO A 15 -6.13 11.80 5.59
C PRO A 15 -6.26 10.93 4.32
N PRO A 16 -7.33 10.12 4.17
CA PRO A 16 -7.55 9.32 2.97
C PRO A 16 -7.76 10.17 1.70
N ALA A 17 -8.10 11.44 1.86
CA ALA A 17 -8.17 12.40 0.77
C ALA A 17 -6.80 12.77 0.17
N GLU A 18 -5.71 12.55 0.92
CA GLU A 18 -4.34 12.78 0.43
C GLU A 18 -3.78 11.55 -0.29
N ILE A 19 -4.27 10.36 0.04
CA ILE A 19 -3.85 9.11 -0.63
C ILE A 19 -4.35 9.10 -2.07
N ASN A 20 -3.40 9.05 -2.99
CA ASN A 20 -3.63 8.95 -4.43
C ASN A 20 -2.45 8.21 -5.08
N SER A 21 -2.58 7.78 -6.33
CA SER A 21 -1.51 7.02 -7.02
C SER A 21 -0.16 7.77 -7.07
N SER A 22 -0.15 9.10 -7.07
CA SER A 22 1.06 9.94 -7.03
C SER A 22 1.53 10.27 -5.61
N PHE A 23 0.89 9.73 -4.58
CA PHE A 23 1.31 9.93 -3.19
C PHE A 23 2.66 9.26 -2.95
N ASP A 24 3.57 10.02 -2.35
CA ASP A 24 4.94 9.60 -2.05
C ASP A 24 4.98 8.95 -0.67
N LEU A 25 5.35 7.68 -0.63
CA LEU A 25 5.45 6.89 0.60
C LEU A 25 6.75 7.23 1.36
N THR A 26 7.83 7.51 0.63
CA THR A 26 9.16 7.72 1.22
C THR A 26 9.21 8.92 2.16
N THR A 27 8.33 9.90 1.94
CA THR A 27 8.20 11.09 2.77
C THR A 27 7.28 10.91 3.99
N HIS A 28 6.50 9.83 4.04
CA HIS A 28 5.42 9.62 5.03
C HIS A 28 5.54 8.27 5.75
N ALA A 29 6.53 8.14 6.65
CA ALA A 29 6.65 7.00 7.59
C ALA A 29 6.60 5.59 6.95
N TRP A 30 7.11 5.45 5.71
CA TRP A 30 7.22 4.16 5.02
C TRP A 30 8.36 3.30 5.57
N ASP A 31 8.18 2.87 6.81
CA ASP A 31 9.09 2.00 7.54
C ASP A 31 8.67 0.54 7.44
N SER A 32 9.49 -0.36 8.01
CA SER A 32 9.18 -1.79 8.06
C SER A 32 7.80 -2.10 8.66
N LEU A 33 7.32 -1.27 9.61
CA LEU A 33 5.98 -1.42 10.19
C LEU A 33 4.88 -1.08 9.19
N ALA A 34 5.00 0.02 8.46
CA ALA A 34 4.04 0.42 7.43
C ALA A 34 3.99 -0.62 6.31
N VAL A 35 5.15 -1.14 5.90
CA VAL A 35 5.25 -2.24 4.94
C VAL A 35 4.53 -3.48 5.43
N VAL A 36 4.80 -3.96 6.66
CA VAL A 36 4.14 -5.15 7.21
C VAL A 36 2.63 -4.95 7.35
N SER A 37 2.19 -3.77 7.79
CA SER A 37 0.77 -3.43 7.91
C SER A 37 0.09 -3.39 6.54
N THR A 38 0.77 -2.86 5.53
CA THR A 38 0.26 -2.84 4.15
C THR A 38 0.15 -4.25 3.57
N ILE A 39 1.08 -5.17 3.89
CA ILE A 39 0.95 -6.59 3.49
C ILE A 39 -0.34 -7.19 4.05
N ALA A 40 -0.60 -6.98 5.34
CA ALA A 40 -1.81 -7.47 6.00
C ALA A 40 -3.08 -6.83 5.41
N LEU A 41 -3.05 -5.53 5.13
CA LEU A 41 -4.15 -4.82 4.46
C LEU A 41 -4.43 -5.37 3.06
N CYS A 42 -3.40 -5.64 2.26
CA CYS A 42 -3.56 -6.24 0.94
C CYS A 42 -4.14 -7.66 1.00
N ASP A 43 -3.75 -8.44 2.00
CA ASP A 43 -4.28 -9.78 2.23
C ASP A 43 -5.76 -9.74 2.63
N ASP A 44 -6.16 -8.79 3.48
CA ASP A 44 -7.55 -8.61 3.88
C ASP A 44 -8.43 -8.08 2.74
N CYS A 45 -8.01 -7.00 2.06
CA CYS A 45 -8.79 -6.36 1.01
C CYS A 45 -8.85 -7.16 -0.31
N PHE A 46 -7.76 -7.84 -0.68
CA PHE A 46 -7.62 -8.45 -2.01
C PHE A 46 -7.31 -9.95 -1.96
N ASN A 47 -7.12 -10.53 -0.77
CA ASN A 47 -6.69 -11.92 -0.61
C ASN A 47 -5.37 -12.22 -1.32
N ILE A 48 -4.46 -11.23 -1.32
CA ILE A 48 -3.12 -11.37 -1.91
C ILE A 48 -2.06 -11.03 -0.87
N MET A 49 -1.00 -11.84 -0.86
CA MET A 49 0.18 -11.58 -0.05
C MET A 49 1.27 -10.94 -0.91
N LEU A 50 1.60 -9.68 -0.63
CA LEU A 50 2.72 -8.98 -1.26
C LEU A 50 4.03 -9.27 -0.50
N SER A 51 5.16 -9.26 -1.20
CA SER A 51 6.47 -9.40 -0.55
C SER A 51 6.85 -8.09 0.12
N GLY A 52 7.25 -8.12 1.40
CA GLY A 52 7.76 -6.93 2.08
C GLY A 52 8.99 -6.31 1.40
N GLN A 53 9.79 -7.10 0.68
CA GLN A 53 10.88 -6.58 -0.15
C GLN A 53 10.41 -5.80 -1.38
N ASP A 54 9.29 -6.17 -1.98
CA ASP A 54 8.75 -5.48 -3.16
C ASP A 54 8.09 -4.18 -2.71
N LEU A 55 7.26 -4.24 -1.66
CA LEU A 55 6.64 -3.07 -1.03
C LEU A 55 7.68 -2.08 -0.48
N GLY A 56 8.74 -2.56 0.16
CA GLY A 56 9.81 -1.71 0.68
C GLY A 56 10.63 -1.01 -0.41
N LYS A 57 10.52 -1.43 -1.68
CA LYS A 57 11.11 -0.73 -2.83
C LYS A 57 10.14 0.26 -3.48
N CYS A 58 8.84 0.13 -3.22
CA CYS A 58 7.86 1.08 -3.71
C CYS A 58 8.09 2.44 -3.06
N GLN A 59 8.15 3.46 -3.89
CA GLN A 59 8.26 4.85 -3.49
C GLN A 59 6.90 5.55 -3.53
N THR A 60 5.98 5.05 -4.35
CA THR A 60 4.66 5.64 -4.56
C THR A 60 3.53 4.62 -4.44
N VAL A 61 2.33 5.10 -4.14
CA VAL A 61 1.13 4.25 -4.08
C VAL A 61 0.86 3.55 -5.42
N ALA A 62 1.11 4.22 -6.56
CA ALA A 62 0.96 3.62 -7.89
C ALA A 62 1.75 2.31 -8.06
N GLU A 63 2.94 2.21 -7.47
CA GLU A 63 3.74 0.99 -7.54
C GLU A 63 3.12 -0.15 -6.74
N ILE A 64 2.52 0.16 -5.59
CA ILE A 64 1.77 -0.82 -4.80
C ILE A 64 0.55 -1.31 -5.59
N GLU A 65 -0.19 -0.38 -6.19
CA GLU A 65 -1.34 -0.72 -7.04
C GLU A 65 -0.94 -1.62 -8.21
N ALA A 66 0.21 -1.36 -8.83
CA ALA A 66 0.76 -2.20 -9.88
C ALA A 66 1.12 -3.60 -9.38
N LEU A 67 1.69 -3.73 -8.17
CA LEU A 67 1.96 -5.03 -7.55
C LEU A 67 0.67 -5.79 -7.25
N ILE A 68 -0.35 -5.10 -6.71
CA ILE A 68 -1.68 -5.68 -6.46
C ILE A 68 -2.28 -6.18 -7.77
N ALA A 69 -2.26 -5.37 -8.82
CA ALA A 69 -2.79 -5.71 -10.13
C ALA A 69 -2.02 -6.87 -10.79
N ALA A 70 -0.70 -6.92 -10.63
CA ALA A 70 0.13 -8.00 -11.16
C ALA A 70 -0.13 -9.35 -10.45
N LYS A 71 -0.55 -9.32 -9.18
CA LYS A 71 -0.83 -10.51 -8.38
C LYS A 71 -2.27 -11.00 -8.51
N ARG A 72 -3.20 -10.13 -8.89
CA ARG A 72 -4.58 -10.53 -9.22
C ARG A 72 -4.62 -11.19 -10.59
N PRO A 73 -4.95 -12.48 -10.72
CA PRO A 73 -5.36 -13.02 -12.00
C PRO A 73 -6.67 -12.33 -12.43
N ALA A 74 -6.75 -11.94 -13.70
CA ALA A 74 -7.94 -11.36 -14.32
C ALA A 74 -9.11 -12.37 -14.34
#